data_AF-A0A7X8CRY3-F1
#
_entry.id   AF-A0A7X8CRY3-F1
#
_cell.length_a   1.000
_cell.length_b   1.000
_cell.length_c   1.000
_cell.angle_alpha   90.00
_cell.angle_beta   90.00
_cell.angle_gamma   90.00
#
_symmetry.space_group_name_H-M   'P 1'
#
loop_
_entity.id
_entity.type
_entity.pdbx_description
1 polymer ?
#
loop_
_entity_poly.entity_id
_entity_poly.type
_entity_poly.pdbx_seq_one_letter_code
_entity_poly.pdbx_strand_id
1 'polypeptide(L)'
;MSSGKNEIWAAYQKEIADDHYYFARSCIRQNIFPAAENLFINILRDDLGKDIYDDEKQTTCTGIAYHSGLVPMETTMTVVARQFALMNESGYENFVVSCVTSFGIYAEMLETWKHFPETEKQTREALKRAIGKDFTIPKNIVHASDIIYKFRKEIAAHAKLRLINNKTGEPLKVVEHIGCHYAKIFPFHGVGGAEYPYVLAGLIDEWGGKQIDYPERRHCCGFGFRQYLLKSNRGYSASNSKIKFDSMNPFKPDLIIANCPGCTFFLDRWQYVIAEQEGITYGENGYGIPVLTYEEIAGLLLGYDPWDIGLQTHQVTVEPLLDKMGIHYYPGKKYLGANGEDIGRPELPIVLKCI
;
A
#
# COMPACT_ATOMS: atom_id res chain seq x y z
N MET A 1 15.84 -27.03 0.22
CA MET A 1 14.65 -26.78 1.09
C MET A 1 13.62 -25.89 0.38
N SER A 2 13.24 -26.20 -0.87
CA SER A 2 12.28 -25.38 -1.66
C SER A 2 10.91 -26.03 -1.87
N SER A 3 10.74 -27.32 -1.55
CA SER A 3 9.49 -28.03 -1.86
C SER A 3 8.33 -27.74 -0.89
N GLY A 4 8.61 -27.52 0.40
CA GLY A 4 7.54 -27.34 1.41
C GLY A 4 6.91 -25.94 1.48
N LYS A 5 7.59 -24.89 1.00
CA LYS A 5 7.03 -23.51 1.02
C LYS A 5 5.84 -23.34 0.06
N ASN A 6 5.87 -24.04 -1.07
CA ASN A 6 4.84 -23.93 -2.10
C ASN A 6 3.50 -24.58 -1.70
N GLU A 7 3.51 -25.65 -0.88
CA GLU A 7 2.28 -26.35 -0.47
C GLU A 7 1.44 -25.55 0.54
N ILE A 8 2.08 -24.87 1.49
CA ILE A 8 1.39 -24.02 2.47
C ILE A 8 0.75 -22.80 1.78
N TRP A 9 1.41 -22.23 0.77
CA TRP A 9 0.86 -21.10 0.00
C TRP A 9 -0.27 -21.48 -0.93
N ALA A 10 -0.26 -22.71 -1.48
CA ALA A 10 -1.33 -23.20 -2.33
C ALA A 10 -2.68 -23.28 -1.57
N ALA A 11 -2.65 -23.45 -0.25
CA ALA A 11 -3.85 -23.48 0.60
C ALA A 11 -4.51 -22.09 0.80
N TYR A 12 -3.77 -21.00 0.55
CA TYR A 12 -4.26 -19.61 0.70
C TYR A 12 -4.23 -18.87 -0.63
N GLN A 13 -4.88 -19.47 -1.62
CA GLN A 13 -5.18 -18.81 -2.89
C GLN A 13 -6.61 -18.29 -2.84
N LYS A 14 -6.78 -17.03 -3.24
CA LYS A 14 -8.10 -16.46 -3.45
C LYS A 14 -8.32 -16.18 -4.92
N GLU A 15 -9.58 -16.18 -5.33
CA GLU A 15 -9.97 -15.72 -6.65
C GLU A 15 -9.74 -14.21 -6.74
N ILE A 16 -9.08 -13.79 -7.82
CA ILE A 16 -8.87 -12.39 -8.16
C ILE A 16 -9.43 -12.27 -9.58
N ALA A 17 -10.47 -11.45 -9.76
CA ALA A 17 -11.10 -11.26 -11.06
C ALA A 17 -10.08 -10.80 -12.11
N ASP A 18 -10.34 -11.07 -13.40
CA ASP A 18 -9.46 -10.71 -14.51
C ASP A 18 -9.62 -9.27 -15.01
N ASP A 19 -10.80 -8.67 -14.81
CA ASP A 19 -11.14 -7.35 -15.36
C ASP A 19 -12.39 -6.74 -14.69
N HIS A 20 -12.85 -5.60 -15.19
CA HIS A 20 -14.10 -4.90 -14.80
C HIS A 20 -14.15 -4.58 -13.31
N TYR A 21 -13.26 -3.70 -12.87
CA TYR A 21 -13.05 -3.35 -11.48
C TYR A 21 -13.76 -2.04 -11.09
N TYR A 22 -14.38 -2.03 -9.91
CA TYR A 22 -14.76 -0.79 -9.23
C TYR A 22 -13.70 -0.46 -8.18
N PHE A 23 -13.06 0.70 -8.33
CA PHE A 23 -11.93 1.08 -7.50
C PHE A 23 -12.37 1.84 -6.26
N ALA A 24 -12.23 1.24 -5.07
CA ALA A 24 -12.47 1.89 -3.80
C ALA A 24 -11.22 2.64 -3.30
N ARG A 25 -11.28 3.97 -3.38
CA ARG A 25 -10.20 4.91 -3.07
C ARG A 25 -9.76 4.88 -1.60
N SER A 26 -8.55 5.35 -1.36
CA SER A 26 -7.99 5.51 -0.02
C SER A 26 -7.89 6.97 0.39
N CYS A 27 -8.49 7.33 1.53
CA CYS A 27 -8.32 8.68 2.08
C CYS A 27 -6.86 9.03 2.40
N ILE A 28 -6.02 8.06 2.80
CA ILE A 28 -4.61 8.33 3.07
C ILE A 28 -3.84 8.51 1.77
N ARG A 29 -4.06 7.67 0.73
CA ARG A 29 -3.40 7.90 -0.56
C ARG A 29 -3.78 9.23 -1.15
N GLN A 30 -5.08 9.54 -1.24
CA GLN A 30 -5.56 10.80 -1.81
C GLN A 30 -4.97 12.05 -1.15
N ASN A 31 -4.71 12.02 0.16
CA ASN A 31 -4.19 13.18 0.88
C ASN A 31 -2.67 13.23 0.98
N ILE A 32 -1.98 12.09 0.85
CA ILE A 32 -0.53 11.99 1.09
C ILE A 32 0.24 11.63 -0.18
N PHE A 33 -0.22 10.61 -0.91
CA PHE A 33 0.41 10.06 -2.10
C PHE A 33 -0.62 9.98 -3.26
N PRO A 34 -1.24 11.10 -3.68
CA PRO A 34 -2.32 11.07 -4.66
C PRO A 34 -1.86 10.53 -6.03
N ALA A 35 -0.61 10.80 -6.40
CA ALA A 35 -0.03 10.31 -7.65
C ALA A 35 0.08 8.78 -7.68
N ALA A 36 0.35 8.12 -6.54
CA ALA A 36 0.38 6.66 -6.46
C ALA A 36 -1.03 6.04 -6.72
N GLU A 37 -2.10 6.68 -6.23
CA GLU A 37 -3.46 6.21 -6.50
C GLU A 37 -3.81 6.29 -8.00
N ASN A 38 -3.48 7.41 -8.64
CA ASN A 38 -3.66 7.57 -10.08
C ASN A 38 -2.76 6.62 -10.88
N LEU A 39 -1.52 6.41 -10.44
CA LEU A 39 -0.58 5.50 -11.09
C LEU A 39 -1.13 4.07 -11.12
N PHE A 40 -1.73 3.58 -10.05
CA PHE A 40 -2.37 2.26 -10.04
C PHE A 40 -3.47 2.15 -11.11
N ILE A 41 -4.31 3.18 -11.25
CA ILE A 41 -5.38 3.23 -12.25
C ILE A 41 -4.79 3.26 -13.67
N ASN A 42 -3.76 4.10 -13.90
CA ASN A 42 -3.12 4.23 -15.21
C ASN A 42 -2.42 2.94 -15.63
N ILE A 43 -1.70 2.27 -14.71
CA ILE A 43 -1.09 0.96 -15.00
C ILE A 43 -2.15 -0.05 -15.45
N LEU A 44 -3.32 -0.06 -14.79
CA LEU A 44 -4.39 -0.98 -15.19
C LEU A 44 -5.00 -0.63 -16.54
N ARG A 45 -5.32 0.64 -16.79
CA ARG A 45 -5.97 1.08 -18.03
C ARG A 45 -5.01 1.06 -19.21
N ASP A 46 -3.86 1.71 -19.06
CA ASP A 46 -2.98 2.08 -20.17
C ASP A 46 -1.94 1.00 -20.47
N ASP A 47 -1.39 0.34 -19.44
CA ASP A 47 -0.34 -0.69 -19.61
C ASP A 47 -0.90 -2.12 -19.69
N LEU A 48 -2.06 -2.38 -19.05
CA LEU A 48 -2.66 -3.72 -18.95
C LEU A 48 -4.03 -3.84 -19.64
N GLY A 49 -4.59 -2.74 -20.17
CA GLY A 49 -5.84 -2.75 -20.92
C GLY A 49 -7.07 -3.20 -20.12
N LYS A 50 -7.09 -2.95 -18.80
CA LYS A 50 -8.18 -3.33 -17.90
C LYS A 50 -9.21 -2.22 -17.74
N ASP A 51 -10.47 -2.61 -17.65
CA ASP A 51 -11.56 -1.75 -17.23
C ASP A 51 -11.54 -1.59 -15.71
N ILE A 52 -11.32 -0.35 -15.28
CA ILE A 52 -11.39 0.06 -13.88
C ILE A 52 -12.12 1.39 -13.78
N TYR A 53 -13.17 1.43 -12.98
CA TYR A 53 -13.98 2.62 -12.76
C TYR A 53 -13.63 3.30 -11.44
N ASP A 54 -13.46 4.62 -11.55
CA ASP A 54 -13.05 5.48 -10.45
C ASP A 54 -14.17 6.50 -10.17
N ASP A 55 -14.89 6.32 -9.07
CA ASP A 55 -16.12 7.07 -8.78
C ASP A 55 -15.84 8.30 -7.90
N GLU A 56 -16.20 9.48 -8.40
CA GLU A 56 -16.10 10.76 -7.68
C GLU A 56 -16.98 10.84 -6.42
N LYS A 57 -18.03 10.02 -6.32
CA LYS A 57 -18.98 10.01 -5.20
C LYS A 57 -18.48 9.24 -3.97
N GLN A 58 -17.27 8.71 -4.04
CA GLN A 58 -16.70 7.96 -2.94
C GLN A 58 -16.38 8.83 -1.73
N THR A 59 -16.33 8.17 -0.58
CA THR A 59 -16.07 8.78 0.72
C THR A 59 -15.15 7.88 1.52
N THR A 60 -14.78 8.31 2.72
CA THR A 60 -14.07 7.45 3.68
C THR A 60 -14.76 6.09 3.87
N CYS A 61 -13.95 5.06 4.14
CA CYS A 61 -14.39 3.75 4.63
C CYS A 61 -14.59 3.72 6.16
N THR A 62 -14.45 4.88 6.83
CA THR A 62 -14.46 5.07 8.30
C THR A 62 -13.38 4.33 9.08
N GLY A 63 -12.46 3.65 8.41
CA GLY A 63 -11.71 2.60 9.08
C GLY A 63 -10.73 2.97 10.15
N ILE A 64 -10.01 4.07 9.95
CA ILE A 64 -9.13 4.62 10.99
C ILE A 64 -9.95 5.02 12.21
N ALA A 65 -11.14 5.62 12.01
CA ALA A 65 -12.00 6.06 13.10
C ALA A 65 -12.64 4.87 13.83
N TYR A 66 -13.03 3.82 13.11
CA TYR A 66 -13.53 2.56 13.67
C TYR A 66 -12.47 1.89 14.56
N HIS A 67 -11.28 1.61 14.04
CA HIS A 67 -10.20 1.00 14.83
C HIS A 67 -9.63 1.91 15.93
N SER A 68 -9.96 3.21 15.90
CA SER A 68 -9.65 4.13 16.99
C SER A 68 -10.74 4.21 18.07
N GLY A 69 -11.86 3.50 17.90
CA GLY A 69 -13.00 3.53 18.81
C GLY A 69 -13.83 4.82 18.74
N LEU A 70 -13.72 5.59 17.65
CA LEU A 70 -14.44 6.85 17.44
C LEU A 70 -15.75 6.66 16.69
N VAL A 71 -15.82 5.67 15.80
CA VAL A 71 -17.01 5.37 14.99
C VAL A 71 -17.50 3.96 15.34
N PRO A 72 -18.79 3.79 15.66
CA PRO A 72 -19.33 2.49 16.02
C PRO A 72 -19.43 1.56 14.79
N MET A 73 -19.51 0.26 15.05
CA MET A 73 -19.49 -0.77 14.00
C MET A 73 -20.69 -0.64 13.06
N GLU A 74 -21.87 -0.30 13.57
CA GLU A 74 -23.11 -0.14 12.80
C GLU A 74 -23.01 1.00 11.77
N THR A 75 -22.35 2.09 12.16
CA THR A 75 -22.07 3.19 11.23
C THR A 75 -21.08 2.74 10.16
N THR A 76 -20.03 2.00 10.55
CA THR A 76 -19.04 1.45 9.61
C THR A 76 -19.69 0.49 8.62
N MET A 77 -20.54 -0.44 9.07
CA MET A 77 -21.31 -1.35 8.20
C MET A 77 -22.17 -0.57 7.20
N THR A 78 -22.86 0.49 7.64
CA THR A 78 -23.70 1.32 6.77
C THR A 78 -22.88 2.07 5.71
N VAL A 79 -21.69 2.57 6.08
CA VAL A 79 -20.78 3.23 5.13
C VAL A 79 -20.19 2.22 4.14
N VAL A 80 -19.84 1.02 4.58
CA VAL A 80 -19.41 -0.08 3.71
C VAL A 80 -20.50 -0.44 2.70
N ALA A 81 -21.74 -0.62 3.17
CA ALA A 81 -22.89 -0.88 2.32
C ALA A 81 -23.13 0.23 1.29
N ARG A 82 -22.91 1.51 1.65
CA ARG A 82 -22.97 2.63 0.70
C ARG A 82 -21.94 2.48 -0.42
N GLN A 83 -20.71 2.04 -0.12
CA GLN A 83 -19.69 1.84 -1.18
C GLN A 83 -20.09 0.73 -2.14
N PHE A 84 -20.70 -0.36 -1.64
CA PHE A 84 -21.23 -1.41 -2.49
C PHE A 84 -22.41 -0.93 -3.35
N ALA A 85 -23.30 -0.10 -2.80
CA ALA A 85 -24.38 0.51 -3.56
C ALA A 85 -23.86 1.37 -4.73
N LEU A 86 -22.80 2.17 -4.52
CA LEU A 86 -22.17 2.94 -5.59
C LEU A 86 -21.57 2.06 -6.70
N MET A 87 -20.93 0.95 -6.30
CA MET A 87 -20.45 -0.05 -7.25
C MET A 87 -21.60 -0.64 -8.09
N ASN A 88 -22.71 -1.02 -7.44
CA ASN A 88 -23.86 -1.61 -8.15
C ASN A 88 -24.51 -0.61 -9.12
N GLU A 89 -24.66 0.66 -8.72
CA GLU A 89 -25.19 1.73 -9.58
C GLU A 89 -24.32 1.98 -10.81
N SER A 90 -23.02 1.73 -10.70
CA SER A 90 -22.06 1.89 -11.79
C SER A 90 -21.97 0.66 -12.69
N GLY A 91 -22.69 -0.44 -12.37
CA GLY A 91 -22.71 -1.66 -13.16
C GLY A 91 -21.55 -2.61 -12.92
N TYR A 92 -20.79 -2.45 -11.83
CA TYR A 92 -19.62 -3.27 -11.51
C TYR A 92 -19.91 -4.28 -10.39
N GLU A 93 -19.12 -5.36 -10.35
CA GLU A 93 -19.25 -6.43 -9.34
C GLU A 93 -17.91 -6.86 -8.72
N ASN A 94 -16.77 -6.42 -9.26
CA ASN A 94 -15.43 -6.71 -8.75
C ASN A 94 -14.89 -5.49 -8.00
N PHE A 95 -14.87 -5.55 -6.67
CA PHE A 95 -14.54 -4.43 -5.80
C PHE A 95 -13.05 -4.44 -5.42
N VAL A 96 -12.33 -3.39 -5.81
CA VAL A 96 -10.87 -3.29 -5.63
C VAL A 96 -10.57 -2.25 -4.58
N VAL A 97 -9.99 -2.70 -3.47
CA VAL A 97 -9.75 -1.86 -2.31
C VAL A 97 -8.33 -1.33 -2.33
N SER A 98 -8.16 -0.02 -2.42
CA SER A 98 -6.83 0.59 -2.53
C SER A 98 -6.00 0.56 -1.24
N CYS A 99 -6.63 0.41 -0.07
CA CYS A 99 -5.98 0.51 1.23
C CYS A 99 -6.19 -0.74 2.06
N VAL A 100 -5.11 -1.24 2.66
CA VAL A 100 -5.15 -2.42 3.54
C VAL A 100 -6.06 -2.25 4.76
N THR A 101 -6.13 -1.05 5.36
CA THR A 101 -7.07 -0.81 6.47
C THR A 101 -8.52 -0.94 6.00
N SER A 102 -8.84 -0.36 4.84
CA SER A 102 -10.17 -0.47 4.24
C SER A 102 -10.48 -1.92 3.87
N PHE A 103 -9.51 -2.64 3.30
CA PHE A 103 -9.66 -4.04 2.92
C PHE A 103 -9.98 -4.91 4.12
N GLY A 104 -9.25 -4.74 5.23
CA GLY A 104 -9.53 -5.43 6.48
C GLY A 104 -10.94 -5.17 7.01
N ILE A 105 -11.44 -3.93 6.88
CA ILE A 105 -12.81 -3.59 7.29
C ILE A 105 -13.85 -4.20 6.39
N TYR A 106 -13.69 -4.12 5.07
CA TYR A 106 -14.64 -4.76 4.17
C TYR A 106 -14.71 -6.27 4.42
N ALA A 107 -13.55 -6.93 4.61
CA ALA A 107 -13.50 -8.33 5.00
C ALA A 107 -14.20 -8.58 6.36
N GLU A 108 -13.94 -7.74 7.37
CA GLU A 108 -14.58 -7.85 8.69
C GLU A 108 -16.10 -7.73 8.62
N MET A 109 -16.61 -6.76 7.85
CA MET A 109 -18.06 -6.56 7.72
C MET A 109 -18.71 -7.73 6.97
N LEU A 110 -18.06 -8.26 5.92
CA LEU A 110 -18.55 -9.43 5.19
C LEU A 110 -18.58 -10.68 6.07
N GLU A 111 -17.52 -10.95 6.85
CA GLU A 111 -17.51 -12.06 7.79
C GLU A 111 -18.53 -11.86 8.92
N THR A 112 -18.73 -10.62 9.39
CA THR A 112 -19.75 -10.31 10.38
C THR A 112 -21.14 -10.62 9.83
N TRP A 113 -21.50 -10.12 8.65
CA TRP A 113 -22.80 -10.39 8.02
C TRP A 113 -23.03 -11.87 7.75
N LYS A 114 -21.98 -12.61 7.38
CA LYS A 114 -22.04 -14.06 7.18
C LYS A 114 -22.36 -14.83 8.47
N HIS A 115 -21.75 -14.45 9.60
CA HIS A 115 -21.95 -15.14 10.88
C HIS A 115 -23.18 -14.62 11.64
N PHE A 116 -23.57 -13.37 11.38
CA PHE A 116 -24.65 -12.65 12.06
C PHE A 116 -25.58 -11.97 11.03
N PRO A 117 -26.39 -12.72 10.26
CA PRO A 117 -27.21 -12.17 9.17
C PRO A 117 -28.19 -11.05 9.58
N GLU A 118 -28.58 -11.00 10.85
CA GLU A 118 -29.38 -9.92 11.43
C GLU A 118 -28.68 -8.56 11.34
N THR A 119 -27.35 -8.52 11.43
CA THR A 119 -26.56 -7.29 11.29
C THR A 119 -26.52 -6.81 9.85
N GLU A 120 -26.54 -7.72 8.87
CA GLU A 120 -26.71 -7.37 7.45
C GLU A 120 -28.08 -6.74 7.21
N LYS A 121 -29.14 -7.36 7.77
CA LYS A 121 -30.50 -6.83 7.67
C LYS A 121 -30.61 -5.42 8.26
N GLN A 122 -30.07 -5.21 9.46
CA GLN A 122 -30.02 -3.88 10.10
C GLN A 122 -29.25 -2.87 9.24
N THR A 123 -28.16 -3.30 8.62
CA THR A 123 -27.37 -2.46 7.71
C THR A 123 -28.17 -2.05 6.48
N ARG A 124 -28.91 -2.99 5.87
CA ARG A 124 -29.80 -2.72 4.73
C ARG A 124 -30.89 -1.71 5.11
N GLU A 125 -31.55 -1.91 6.24
CA GLU A 125 -32.55 -0.97 6.77
C GLU A 125 -31.95 0.42 7.04
N ALA A 126 -30.75 0.48 7.63
CA ALA A 126 -30.04 1.72 7.90
C ALA A 126 -29.68 2.46 6.60
N LEU A 127 -29.13 1.77 5.60
CA LEU A 127 -28.80 2.33 4.29
C LEU A 127 -30.06 2.88 3.59
N LYS A 128 -31.14 2.08 3.58
CA LYS A 128 -32.41 2.47 2.97
C LYS A 128 -32.99 3.73 3.62
N ARG A 129 -32.96 3.79 4.95
CA ARG A 129 -33.41 4.97 5.71
C ARG A 129 -32.52 6.19 5.48
N ALA A 130 -31.21 6.01 5.38
CA ALA A 130 -30.26 7.12 5.27
C ALA A 130 -30.26 7.76 3.89
N ILE A 131 -30.29 6.96 2.82
CA ILE A 131 -30.11 7.46 1.45
C ILE A 131 -31.03 6.80 0.40
N GLY A 132 -32.00 5.97 0.80
CA GLY A 132 -32.95 5.34 -0.11
C GLY A 132 -32.39 4.20 -0.97
N LYS A 133 -31.13 3.81 -0.76
CA LYS A 133 -30.41 2.82 -1.57
C LYS A 133 -30.45 1.42 -0.99
N ASP A 134 -30.23 0.45 -1.88
CA ASP A 134 -29.99 -0.96 -1.59
C ASP A 134 -28.60 -1.33 -2.12
N PHE A 135 -28.07 -2.50 -1.74
CA PHE A 135 -26.77 -2.98 -2.21
C PHE A 135 -26.74 -4.49 -2.43
N THR A 136 -25.88 -4.94 -3.32
CA THR A 136 -25.49 -6.33 -3.53
C THR A 136 -24.03 -6.48 -3.12
N ILE A 137 -23.73 -7.55 -2.37
CA ILE A 137 -22.35 -7.88 -1.98
C ILE A 137 -21.51 -8.13 -3.25
N PRO A 138 -20.28 -7.59 -3.35
CA PRO A 138 -19.41 -7.83 -4.49
C PRO A 138 -19.17 -9.33 -4.75
N LYS A 139 -19.11 -9.72 -6.04
CA LYS A 139 -18.73 -11.09 -6.43
C LYS A 139 -17.27 -11.36 -6.10
N ASN A 140 -16.42 -10.36 -6.29
CA ASN A 140 -15.01 -10.42 -5.96
C ASN A 140 -14.63 -9.19 -5.13
N ILE A 141 -13.90 -9.39 -4.04
CA ILE A 141 -13.31 -8.30 -3.25
C ILE A 141 -11.84 -8.58 -3.02
N VAL A 142 -11.00 -7.67 -3.49
CA VAL A 142 -9.55 -7.82 -3.43
C VAL A 142 -8.90 -6.51 -3.01
N HIS A 143 -7.70 -6.61 -2.45
CA HIS A 143 -6.85 -5.46 -2.27
C HIS A 143 -6.14 -5.15 -3.59
N ALA A 144 -5.88 -3.88 -3.88
CA ALA A 144 -5.21 -3.48 -5.12
C ALA A 144 -3.85 -4.15 -5.35
N SER A 145 -3.11 -4.49 -4.29
CA SER A 145 -1.86 -5.28 -4.41
C SER A 145 -2.07 -6.69 -4.95
N ASP A 146 -3.25 -7.28 -4.77
CA ASP A 146 -3.57 -8.60 -5.33
C ASP A 146 -3.63 -8.56 -6.85
N ILE A 147 -4.14 -7.45 -7.41
CA ILE A 147 -4.23 -7.26 -8.85
C ILE A 147 -2.82 -7.10 -9.44
N ILE A 148 -1.98 -6.26 -8.85
CA ILE A 148 -0.58 -6.15 -9.28
C ILE A 148 0.15 -7.48 -9.13
N TYR A 149 -0.12 -8.24 -8.07
CA TYR A 149 0.40 -9.60 -7.92
C TYR A 149 -0.09 -10.53 -9.02
N LYS A 150 -1.39 -10.52 -9.36
CA LYS A 150 -1.96 -11.34 -10.43
C LYS A 150 -1.29 -11.04 -11.79
N PHE A 151 -1.14 -9.77 -12.13
CA PHE A 151 -0.57 -9.31 -13.40
C PHE A 151 0.95 -9.10 -13.37
N ARG A 152 1.65 -9.46 -12.29
CA ARG A 152 3.09 -9.21 -12.11
C ARG A 152 3.97 -9.69 -13.27
N LYS A 153 3.60 -10.80 -13.91
CA LYS A 153 4.30 -11.40 -15.05
C LYS A 153 4.12 -10.56 -16.32
N GLU A 154 2.92 -10.07 -16.55
CA GLU A 154 2.58 -9.19 -17.66
C GLU A 154 3.26 -7.84 -17.49
N ILE A 155 3.21 -7.26 -16.29
CA ILE A 155 3.97 -6.07 -15.92
C ILE A 155 5.47 -6.30 -16.15
N ALA A 156 6.02 -7.43 -15.72
CA ALA A 156 7.44 -7.76 -15.92
C ALA A 156 7.81 -7.92 -17.40
N ALA A 157 6.88 -8.36 -18.25
CA ALA A 157 7.08 -8.48 -19.69
C ALA A 157 7.10 -7.10 -20.39
N HIS A 158 6.33 -6.14 -19.87
CA HIS A 158 6.31 -4.75 -20.37
C HIS A 158 7.35 -3.84 -19.69
N ALA A 159 7.94 -4.29 -18.58
CA ALA A 159 8.89 -3.51 -17.81
C ALA A 159 10.15 -3.18 -18.61
N LYS A 160 10.54 -1.91 -18.58
CA LYS A 160 11.79 -1.38 -19.16
C LYS A 160 12.99 -1.63 -18.24
N LEU A 161 12.72 -1.86 -16.95
CA LEU A 161 13.73 -2.04 -15.90
C LEU A 161 13.42 -3.27 -15.06
N ARG A 162 14.38 -3.64 -14.22
CA ARG A 162 14.26 -4.71 -13.22
C ARG A 162 14.78 -4.21 -11.88
N LEU A 163 14.46 -4.91 -10.79
CA LEU A 163 15.00 -4.63 -9.46
C LEU A 163 16.46 -5.13 -9.34
N ILE A 164 17.30 -4.67 -10.26
CA ILE A 164 18.72 -5.01 -10.39
C ILE A 164 19.52 -3.72 -10.25
N ASN A 165 20.62 -3.77 -9.53
CA ASN A 165 21.56 -2.66 -9.45
C ASN A 165 22.28 -2.50 -10.80
N ASN A 166 22.15 -1.34 -11.44
CA ASN A 166 22.72 -1.04 -12.75
C ASN A 166 24.26 -1.03 -12.77
N LYS A 167 24.91 -0.81 -11.63
CA LYS A 167 26.38 -0.74 -11.50
C LYS A 167 26.98 -2.09 -11.19
N THR A 168 26.34 -2.91 -10.36
CA THR A 168 26.88 -4.19 -9.90
C THR A 168 26.29 -5.40 -10.63
N GLY A 169 25.12 -5.26 -11.24
CA GLY A 169 24.36 -6.37 -11.82
C GLY A 169 23.70 -7.29 -10.78
N GLU A 170 23.82 -6.98 -9.49
CA GLU A 170 23.21 -7.77 -8.43
C GLU A 170 21.74 -7.38 -8.20
N PRO A 171 20.86 -8.32 -7.83
CA PRO A 171 19.52 -8.01 -7.36
C PRO A 171 19.51 -7.02 -6.20
N LEU A 172 18.65 -6.01 -6.28
CA LEU A 172 18.40 -5.08 -5.17
C LEU A 172 17.79 -5.85 -4.00
N LYS A 173 18.24 -5.53 -2.80
CA LYS A 173 17.76 -6.19 -1.58
C LYS A 173 16.51 -5.48 -1.08
N VAL A 174 15.38 -6.16 -1.19
CA VAL A 174 14.07 -5.57 -0.94
C VAL A 174 13.43 -6.17 0.29
N VAL A 175 12.99 -5.31 1.20
CA VAL A 175 12.09 -5.66 2.29
C VAL A 175 10.66 -5.47 1.82
N GLU A 176 9.82 -6.49 1.97
CA GLU A 176 8.37 -6.26 1.89
C GLU A 176 7.78 -5.94 3.26
N HIS A 177 6.76 -5.08 3.25
CA HIS A 177 5.94 -4.77 4.40
C HIS A 177 4.47 -4.99 4.09
N ILE A 178 3.98 -6.19 4.40
CA ILE A 178 2.54 -6.47 4.44
C ILE A 178 1.89 -5.74 5.62
N GLY A 179 0.93 -4.87 5.31
CA GLY A 179 0.10 -4.23 6.33
C GLY A 179 -0.70 -5.26 7.13
N CYS A 180 -0.78 -5.09 8.45
CA CYS A 180 -1.38 -6.09 9.35
C CYS A 180 -2.85 -6.45 9.01
N HIS A 181 -3.62 -5.52 8.45
CA HIS A 181 -5.04 -5.75 8.12
C HIS A 181 -5.25 -6.47 6.78
N TYR A 182 -4.17 -6.86 6.08
CA TYR A 182 -4.27 -7.55 4.79
C TYR A 182 -4.60 -9.04 4.99
N ALA A 183 -3.86 -9.72 5.87
CA ALA A 183 -4.02 -11.16 6.08
C ALA A 183 -3.95 -11.61 7.55
N LYS A 184 -3.59 -10.74 8.51
CA LYS A 184 -3.45 -11.16 9.91
C LYS A 184 -4.79 -11.42 10.59
N ILE A 185 -5.81 -10.63 10.24
CA ILE A 185 -7.15 -10.73 10.83
C ILE A 185 -7.96 -11.82 10.09
N PHE A 186 -7.94 -11.77 8.75
CA PHE A 186 -8.65 -12.74 7.90
C PHE A 186 -7.70 -13.39 6.88
N PRO A 187 -6.96 -14.45 7.27
CA PRO A 187 -5.89 -15.01 6.43
C PRO A 187 -6.35 -15.57 5.10
N PHE A 188 -7.58 -16.08 5.03
CA PHE A 188 -8.17 -16.63 3.81
C PHE A 188 -8.52 -15.56 2.76
N HIS A 189 -8.57 -14.28 3.15
CA HIS A 189 -8.73 -13.15 2.25
C HIS A 189 -7.39 -12.62 1.70
N GLY A 190 -6.24 -13.13 2.16
CA GLY A 190 -4.91 -12.72 1.71
C GLY A 190 -4.19 -13.80 0.91
N VAL A 191 -3.40 -13.39 -0.09
CA VAL A 191 -2.56 -14.31 -0.87
C VAL A 191 -1.39 -14.81 -0.02
N GLY A 192 -1.37 -16.11 0.27
CA GLY A 192 -0.32 -16.76 1.08
C GLY A 192 -0.57 -16.77 2.59
N GLY A 193 -1.74 -16.33 3.06
CA GLY A 193 -2.15 -16.42 4.47
C GLY A 193 -1.49 -15.38 5.40
N ALA A 194 -1.64 -15.56 6.72
CA ALA A 194 -1.20 -14.59 7.73
C ALA A 194 0.33 -14.58 7.98
N GLU A 195 0.94 -15.77 8.05
CA GLU A 195 2.35 -15.92 8.48
C GLU A 195 3.33 -15.59 7.34
N TYR A 196 3.06 -16.11 6.14
CA TYR A 196 3.91 -15.93 4.97
C TYR A 196 3.15 -15.40 3.75
N PRO A 197 2.45 -14.24 3.85
CA PRO A 197 1.80 -13.65 2.70
C PRO A 197 2.80 -13.38 1.59
N TYR A 198 2.41 -13.75 0.37
CA TYR A 198 3.30 -13.78 -0.79
C TYR A 198 2.99 -12.68 -1.82
N VAL A 199 1.99 -11.84 -1.54
CA VAL A 199 1.51 -10.80 -2.46
C VAL A 199 2.57 -9.76 -2.86
N LEU A 200 3.50 -9.40 -1.97
CA LEU A 200 4.62 -8.50 -2.30
C LEU A 200 5.91 -9.26 -2.57
N ALA A 201 6.15 -10.35 -1.83
CA ALA A 201 7.30 -11.22 -2.01
C ALA A 201 7.39 -11.77 -3.45
N GLY A 202 6.26 -12.20 -4.03
CA GLY A 202 6.26 -12.66 -5.41
C GLY A 202 6.39 -11.54 -6.44
N LEU A 203 6.15 -10.28 -6.09
CA LEU A 203 6.53 -9.15 -6.96
C LEU A 203 8.05 -9.02 -6.99
N ILE A 204 8.70 -9.09 -5.83
CA ILE A 204 10.16 -9.02 -5.72
C ILE A 204 10.81 -10.15 -6.54
N ASP A 205 10.31 -11.38 -6.40
CA ASP A 205 10.82 -12.53 -7.15
C ASP A 205 10.63 -12.37 -8.67
N GLU A 206 9.45 -11.94 -9.11
CA GLU A 206 9.14 -11.77 -10.53
C GLU A 206 9.93 -10.61 -11.17
N TRP A 207 10.14 -9.52 -10.43
CA TRP A 207 10.80 -8.32 -10.93
C TRP A 207 12.32 -8.35 -10.79
N GLY A 208 12.88 -9.45 -10.30
CA GLY A 208 14.31 -9.72 -10.27
C GLY A 208 15.03 -9.22 -9.01
N GLY A 209 14.30 -8.83 -7.97
CA GLY A 209 14.88 -8.40 -6.70
C GLY A 209 15.24 -9.57 -5.79
N LYS A 210 15.92 -9.27 -4.68
CA LYS A 210 16.25 -10.22 -3.62
C LYS A 210 15.48 -9.90 -2.36
N GLN A 211 14.56 -10.78 -1.97
CA GLN A 211 13.85 -10.64 -0.70
C GLN A 211 14.81 -10.67 0.49
N ILE A 212 14.64 -9.73 1.42
CA ILE A 212 15.26 -9.78 2.74
C ILE A 212 14.30 -10.41 3.74
N ASP A 213 14.78 -11.43 4.44
CA ASP A 213 14.12 -11.99 5.61
C ASP A 213 14.88 -11.55 6.87
N TYR A 214 14.16 -10.99 7.84
CA TYR A 214 14.72 -10.40 9.06
C TYR A 214 13.77 -10.62 10.25
N PRO A 215 14.27 -10.57 11.51
CA PRO A 215 13.48 -10.98 12.67
C PRO A 215 12.12 -10.26 12.81
N GLU A 216 12.09 -8.94 12.66
CA GLU A 216 10.86 -8.14 12.82
C GLU A 216 10.07 -7.95 11.52
N ARG A 217 10.21 -8.85 10.54
CA ARG A 217 9.56 -8.77 9.23
C ARG A 217 8.04 -8.58 9.32
N ARG A 218 7.37 -9.32 10.20
CA ARG A 218 5.92 -9.26 10.43
C ARG A 218 5.49 -8.28 11.53
N HIS A 219 6.42 -7.52 12.10
CA HIS A 219 6.12 -6.48 13.08
C HIS A 219 5.30 -5.34 12.47
N CYS A 220 4.50 -4.68 13.31
CA CYS A 220 3.66 -3.56 12.91
C CYS A 220 4.50 -2.35 12.45
N CYS A 221 4.04 -1.60 11.44
CA CYS A 221 4.70 -0.34 11.04
C CYS A 221 4.67 0.74 12.13
N GLY A 222 3.82 0.61 13.15
CA GLY A 222 3.65 1.62 14.20
C GLY A 222 2.50 2.59 13.99
N PHE A 223 1.69 2.51 12.92
CA PHE A 223 0.52 3.41 12.79
C PHE A 223 -0.36 3.36 14.05
N GLY A 224 -0.73 2.16 14.51
CA GLY A 224 -1.42 1.98 15.80
C GLY A 224 -2.82 2.62 15.89
N PHE A 225 -3.33 3.28 14.84
CA PHE A 225 -4.59 4.02 14.84
C PHE A 225 -4.73 4.94 16.06
N ARG A 226 -5.38 4.48 17.13
CA ARG A 226 -5.52 5.17 18.42
C ARG A 226 -4.18 5.65 19.00
N GLN A 227 -3.10 4.86 18.92
CA GLN A 227 -1.82 5.28 19.51
C GLN A 227 -1.22 6.51 18.80
N TYR A 228 -1.46 6.67 17.50
CA TYR A 228 -0.99 7.84 16.77
C TYR A 228 -1.89 9.08 16.98
N LEU A 229 -3.22 8.87 17.07
CA LEU A 229 -4.18 9.96 17.26
C LEU A 229 -3.99 10.67 18.61
N LEU A 230 -3.65 9.92 19.65
CA LEU A 230 -3.35 10.48 20.96
C LEU A 230 -1.89 10.95 21.00
N LYS A 231 -1.67 12.27 21.03
CA LYS A 231 -0.31 12.88 21.01
C LYS A 231 0.62 12.27 22.07
N SER A 232 0.11 12.02 23.28
CA SER A 232 0.86 11.40 24.38
C SER A 232 1.38 10.00 24.07
N ASN A 233 0.76 9.30 23.12
CA ASN A 233 1.06 7.91 22.80
C ASN A 233 1.87 7.77 21.50
N ARG A 234 2.19 8.87 20.80
CA ARG A 234 2.94 8.82 19.53
C ARG A 234 4.33 8.19 19.65
N GLY A 235 4.93 8.19 20.85
CA GLY A 235 6.16 7.46 21.12
C GLY A 235 6.03 5.96 20.81
N TYR A 236 4.84 5.38 20.99
CA TYR A 236 4.55 4.00 20.58
C TYR A 236 4.70 3.83 19.07
N SER A 237 4.21 4.78 18.26
CA SER A 237 4.29 4.67 16.82
C SER A 237 5.73 4.68 16.32
N ALA A 238 6.52 5.65 16.77
CA ALA A 238 7.93 5.75 16.41
C ALA A 238 8.73 4.53 16.88
N SER A 239 8.49 4.05 18.11
CA SER A 239 9.24 2.91 18.66
C SER A 239 9.00 1.60 17.88
N ASN A 240 7.78 1.35 17.40
CA ASN A 240 7.48 0.17 16.57
C ASN A 240 8.21 0.24 15.21
N SER A 241 8.25 1.41 14.57
CA SER A 241 9.03 1.58 13.34
C SER A 241 10.52 1.40 13.60
N LYS A 242 11.03 1.96 14.69
CA LYS A 242 12.43 1.81 15.11
C LYS A 242 12.81 0.35 15.33
N ILE A 243 11.99 -0.43 16.03
CA ILE A 243 12.20 -1.87 16.22
C ILE A 243 12.39 -2.58 14.87
N LYS A 244 11.54 -2.27 13.88
CA LYS A 244 11.69 -2.81 12.53
C LYS A 244 13.00 -2.37 11.87
N PHE A 245 13.31 -1.08 11.91
CA PHE A 245 14.51 -0.54 11.28
C PHE A 245 15.79 -1.10 11.89
N ASP A 246 15.90 -1.10 13.22
CA ASP A 246 17.03 -1.71 13.94
C ASP A 246 17.21 -3.18 13.56
N SER A 247 16.10 -3.93 13.47
CA SER A 247 16.11 -5.35 13.12
C SER A 247 16.55 -5.61 11.67
N MET A 248 16.15 -4.76 10.71
CA MET A 248 16.52 -4.93 9.29
C MET A 248 17.87 -4.30 8.92
N ASN A 249 18.40 -3.38 9.75
CA ASN A 249 19.62 -2.63 9.46
C ASN A 249 20.84 -3.52 9.09
N PRO A 250 21.13 -4.63 9.80
CA PRO A 250 22.27 -5.50 9.45
C PRO A 250 22.19 -6.11 8.05
N PHE A 251 20.98 -6.20 7.48
CA PHE A 251 20.73 -6.78 6.16
C PHE A 251 20.92 -5.78 5.01
N LYS A 252 21.04 -4.48 5.33
CA LYS A 252 21.28 -3.37 4.39
C LYS A 252 20.28 -3.35 3.22
N PRO A 253 18.98 -3.15 3.48
CA PRO A 253 17.97 -3.03 2.43
C PRO A 253 18.23 -1.84 1.52
N ASP A 254 17.98 -2.02 0.22
CA ASP A 254 17.98 -0.96 -0.78
C ASP A 254 16.61 -0.24 -0.85
N LEU A 255 15.53 -0.94 -0.48
CA LEU A 255 14.15 -0.49 -0.62
C LEU A 255 13.22 -1.27 0.33
N ILE A 256 12.17 -0.60 0.81
CA ILE A 256 10.99 -1.22 1.41
C ILE A 256 9.79 -1.06 0.47
N ILE A 257 9.12 -2.16 0.12
CA ILE A 257 7.85 -2.15 -0.62
C ILE A 257 6.70 -2.39 0.36
N ALA A 258 5.72 -1.49 0.42
CA ALA A 258 4.56 -1.62 1.28
C ALA A 258 3.24 -1.67 0.48
N ASN A 259 2.26 -2.44 0.96
CA ASN A 259 0.93 -2.50 0.34
C ASN A 259 -0.11 -1.60 1.03
N CYS A 260 0.22 -1.04 2.17
CA CYS A 260 -0.66 -0.15 2.91
C CYS A 260 -0.16 1.29 2.81
N PRO A 261 -0.99 2.26 2.38
CA PRO A 261 -0.59 3.65 2.32
C PRO A 261 -0.21 4.23 3.69
N GLY A 262 -0.90 3.81 4.76
CA GLY A 262 -0.50 4.17 6.12
C GLY A 262 0.88 3.64 6.48
N CYS A 263 1.16 2.36 6.17
CA CYS A 263 2.47 1.78 6.44
C CYS A 263 3.60 2.49 5.67
N THR A 264 3.36 2.83 4.41
CA THR A 264 4.28 3.61 3.57
C THR A 264 4.59 4.94 4.23
N PHE A 265 3.54 5.72 4.57
CA PHE A 265 3.66 7.01 5.25
C PHE A 265 4.46 6.94 6.56
N PHE A 266 4.17 5.96 7.42
CA PHE A 266 4.81 5.89 8.74
C PHE A 266 6.26 5.42 8.65
N LEU A 267 6.55 4.40 7.83
CA LEU A 267 7.93 3.94 7.66
C LEU A 267 8.77 4.99 6.91
N ASP A 268 8.19 5.74 5.98
CA ASP A 268 8.88 6.86 5.33
C ASP A 268 9.19 7.98 6.34
N ARG A 269 8.16 8.51 7.02
CA ARG A 269 8.31 9.71 7.88
C ARG A 269 8.99 9.46 9.22
N TRP A 270 8.87 8.27 9.80
CA TRP A 270 9.54 8.00 11.08
C TRP A 270 11.05 7.93 10.93
N GLN A 271 11.60 7.67 9.74
CA GLN A 271 13.05 7.74 9.53
C GLN A 271 13.59 9.15 9.76
N TYR A 272 12.87 10.18 9.32
CA TYR A 272 13.21 11.58 9.63
C TYR A 272 13.21 11.83 11.14
N VAL A 273 12.13 11.45 11.83
CA VAL A 273 12.01 11.71 13.27
C VAL A 273 13.07 10.97 14.07
N ILE A 274 13.33 9.70 13.75
CA ILE A 274 14.38 8.90 14.41
C ILE A 274 15.76 9.53 14.15
N ALA A 275 16.03 9.98 12.92
CA ALA A 275 17.27 10.66 12.59
C ALA A 275 17.46 11.94 13.42
N GLU A 276 16.46 12.83 13.46
CA GLU A 276 16.57 14.09 14.19
C GLU A 276 16.59 13.93 15.72
N GLN A 277 15.93 12.89 16.25
CA GLN A 277 15.87 12.67 17.70
C GLN A 277 17.05 11.86 18.23
N GLU A 278 17.55 10.89 17.47
CA GLU A 278 18.54 9.91 17.94
C GLU A 278 19.87 9.96 17.18
N GLY A 279 19.97 10.71 16.09
CA GLY A 279 21.17 10.75 15.25
C GLY A 279 21.38 9.49 14.40
N ILE A 280 20.33 8.70 14.17
CA ILE A 280 20.40 7.38 13.51
C ILE A 280 19.74 7.44 12.13
N THR A 281 20.45 6.93 11.12
CA THR A 281 19.94 6.73 9.75
C THR A 281 20.11 5.28 9.33
N TYR A 282 19.17 4.74 8.55
CA TYR A 282 19.13 3.31 8.20
C TYR A 282 19.52 2.99 6.76
N GLY A 283 19.67 3.99 5.90
CA GLY A 283 20.22 3.86 4.56
C GLY A 283 21.73 4.08 4.54
N GLU A 284 22.34 3.90 3.37
CA GLU A 284 23.78 4.12 3.18
C GLU A 284 24.11 5.63 3.23
N ASN A 285 25.33 5.99 3.66
CA ASN A 285 25.86 7.36 3.57
C ASN A 285 24.99 8.46 4.23
N GLY A 286 24.27 8.13 5.30
CA GLY A 286 23.40 9.06 6.03
C GLY A 286 22.00 9.24 5.44
N TYR A 287 21.64 8.46 4.40
CA TYR A 287 20.29 8.47 3.84
C TYR A 287 19.34 7.58 4.66
N GLY A 288 18.04 7.70 4.39
CA GLY A 288 17.04 6.70 4.79
C GLY A 288 16.97 5.53 3.80
N ILE A 289 16.21 4.51 4.15
CA ILE A 289 15.78 3.44 3.24
C ILE A 289 14.51 3.93 2.54
N PRO A 290 14.49 4.08 1.21
CA PRO A 290 13.27 4.46 0.49
C PRO A 290 12.12 3.49 0.78
N VAL A 291 10.91 4.03 0.98
CA VAL A 291 9.70 3.25 1.27
C VAL A 291 8.67 3.55 0.21
N LEU A 292 8.49 2.65 -0.74
CA LEU A 292 7.57 2.85 -1.87
C LEU A 292 6.41 1.87 -1.82
N THR A 293 5.31 2.26 -2.42
CA THR A 293 4.18 1.39 -2.68
C THR A 293 4.49 0.41 -3.81
N TYR A 294 3.73 -0.68 -3.90
CA TYR A 294 3.89 -1.66 -4.98
C TYR A 294 3.56 -1.07 -6.36
N GLU A 295 2.62 -0.14 -6.45
CA GLU A 295 2.31 0.55 -7.70
C GLU A 295 3.40 1.55 -8.11
N GLU A 296 4.02 2.27 -7.17
CA GLU A 296 5.17 3.16 -7.48
C GLU A 296 6.33 2.35 -8.05
N ILE A 297 6.64 1.18 -7.47
CA ILE A 297 7.65 0.29 -8.04
C ILE A 297 7.24 -0.23 -9.41
N ALA A 298 5.99 -0.67 -9.60
CA ALA A 298 5.51 -1.09 -10.92
C ALA A 298 5.66 0.04 -11.95
N GLY A 299 5.29 1.27 -11.62
CA GLY A 299 5.45 2.44 -12.47
C GLY A 299 6.91 2.73 -12.83
N LEU A 300 7.82 2.69 -11.85
CA LEU A 300 9.26 2.83 -12.12
C LEU A 300 9.77 1.73 -13.07
N LEU A 301 9.31 0.48 -12.89
CA LEU A 301 9.70 -0.63 -13.76
C LEU A 301 9.15 -0.51 -15.19
N LEU A 302 7.93 0.04 -15.35
CA LEU A 302 7.33 0.39 -16.64
C LEU A 302 7.97 1.66 -17.26
N GLY A 303 8.80 2.34 -16.49
CA GLY A 303 9.56 3.53 -16.90
C GLY A 303 8.73 4.79 -16.97
N TYR A 304 7.80 4.95 -16.04
CA TYR A 304 7.20 6.24 -15.73
C TYR A 304 8.26 7.19 -15.15
N ASP A 305 8.13 8.49 -15.43
CA ASP A 305 9.00 9.49 -14.83
C ASP A 305 8.72 9.59 -13.31
N PRO A 306 9.76 9.53 -12.45
CA PRO A 306 9.58 9.52 -11.00
C PRO A 306 8.89 10.79 -10.46
N TRP A 307 9.01 11.93 -11.15
CA TRP A 307 8.42 13.19 -10.72
C TRP A 307 6.96 13.32 -11.16
N ASP A 308 6.61 12.76 -12.31
CA ASP A 308 5.23 12.67 -12.78
C ASP A 308 4.38 11.75 -11.90
N ILE A 309 4.99 10.71 -11.32
CA ILE A 309 4.33 9.81 -10.36
C ILE A 309 4.47 10.26 -8.90
N GLY A 310 4.98 11.47 -8.66
CA GLY A 310 4.93 12.13 -7.36
C GLY A 310 5.96 11.65 -6.33
N LEU A 311 7.06 11.00 -6.72
CA LEU A 311 8.03 10.48 -5.72
C LEU A 311 8.72 11.57 -4.89
N GLN A 312 8.69 12.83 -5.32
CA GLN A 312 9.18 13.99 -4.59
C GLN A 312 8.43 14.27 -3.27
N THR A 313 7.25 13.67 -3.07
CA THR A 313 6.46 13.86 -1.83
C THR A 313 6.89 12.95 -0.68
N HIS A 314 7.76 11.97 -0.95
CA HIS A 314 8.33 11.11 0.09
C HIS A 314 9.30 11.89 0.97
N GLN A 315 9.29 11.60 2.27
CA GLN A 315 10.17 12.22 3.26
C GLN A 315 11.61 11.73 3.11
N VAL A 316 11.78 10.45 2.80
CA VAL A 316 13.08 9.86 2.45
C VAL A 316 13.33 10.06 0.96
N THR A 317 14.49 10.62 0.64
CA THR A 317 14.91 10.87 -0.75
C THR A 317 15.02 9.56 -1.52
N VAL A 318 14.46 9.51 -2.73
CA VAL A 318 14.37 8.29 -3.56
C VAL A 318 15.52 8.16 -4.56
N GLU A 319 16.23 9.25 -4.82
CA GLU A 319 17.31 9.35 -5.81
C GLU A 319 18.40 8.29 -5.65
N PRO A 320 18.87 7.93 -4.44
CA PRO A 320 19.84 6.84 -4.28
C PRO A 320 19.33 5.50 -4.83
N LEU A 321 18.02 5.24 -4.73
CA LEU A 321 17.40 4.06 -5.33
C LEU A 321 17.26 4.22 -6.85
N LEU A 322 16.81 5.38 -7.32
CA LEU A 322 16.69 5.66 -8.76
C LEU A 322 18.04 5.46 -9.47
N ASP A 323 19.13 5.97 -8.88
CA ASP A 323 20.49 5.82 -9.37
C ASP A 323 20.93 4.34 -9.41
N LYS A 324 20.61 3.58 -8.35
CA LYS A 324 20.87 2.13 -8.29
C LYS A 324 20.08 1.38 -9.36
N MET A 325 18.85 1.78 -9.65
CA MET A 325 18.02 1.17 -10.71
C MET A 325 18.42 1.63 -12.12
N GLY A 326 19.24 2.67 -12.25
CA GLY A 326 19.59 3.26 -13.55
C GLY A 326 18.46 4.05 -14.20
N ILE A 327 17.57 4.59 -13.38
CA ILE A 327 16.49 5.46 -13.85
C ILE A 327 17.08 6.83 -14.16
N HIS A 328 16.89 7.27 -15.40
CA HIS A 328 17.24 8.63 -15.79
C HIS A 328 16.12 9.58 -15.39
N TYR A 329 16.41 10.52 -14.50
CA TYR A 329 15.51 11.59 -14.08
C TYR A 329 16.24 12.93 -14.16
N TYR A 330 15.49 14.02 -14.28
CA TYR A 330 16.06 15.36 -14.29
C TYR A 330 15.90 16.01 -12.91
N PRO A 331 16.99 16.21 -12.13
CA PRO A 331 16.88 16.74 -10.76
C PRO A 331 16.20 18.12 -10.68
N GLY A 332 16.40 18.97 -11.70
CA GLY A 332 15.77 20.29 -11.75
C GLY A 332 14.25 20.29 -11.91
N LYS A 333 13.63 19.13 -12.22
CA LYS A 333 12.17 18.97 -12.35
C LYS A 333 11.50 18.49 -11.06
N LYS A 334 12.26 18.05 -10.06
CA LYS A 334 11.73 17.46 -8.82
C LYS A 334 10.69 18.33 -8.11
N TYR A 335 10.88 19.65 -8.14
CA TYR A 335 9.99 20.63 -7.51
C TYR A 335 9.37 21.59 -8.53
N LEU A 336 9.13 21.10 -9.75
CA LEU A 336 8.33 21.81 -10.73
C LEU A 336 6.92 21.24 -10.77
N GLY A 337 5.92 22.11 -10.84
CA GLY A 337 4.53 21.73 -11.12
C GLY A 337 4.34 21.33 -12.58
N ALA A 338 3.12 20.91 -12.92
CA ALA A 338 2.80 20.38 -14.24
C ALA A 338 3.05 21.38 -15.39
N ASN A 339 3.04 22.69 -15.11
CA ASN A 339 3.32 23.74 -16.10
C ASN A 339 4.75 24.30 -15.98
N GLY A 340 5.63 23.64 -15.23
CA GLY A 340 7.01 24.07 -15.01
C GLY A 340 7.18 25.17 -13.97
N GLU A 341 6.14 25.49 -13.20
CA GLU A 341 6.21 26.44 -12.09
C GLU A 341 6.99 25.86 -10.90
N ASP A 342 7.83 26.67 -10.25
CA ASP A 342 8.50 26.25 -9.02
C ASP A 342 7.47 26.20 -7.87
N ILE A 343 7.26 25.00 -7.30
CA ILE A 343 6.31 24.78 -6.19
C ILE A 343 6.97 24.95 -4.80
N GLY A 344 8.23 25.38 -4.78
CA GLY A 344 9.02 25.56 -3.57
C GLY A 344 9.76 24.30 -3.16
N ARG A 345 10.80 24.49 -2.35
CA ARG A 345 11.62 23.40 -1.80
C ARG A 345 11.33 23.25 -0.32
N PRO A 346 11.24 22.00 0.19
CA PRO A 346 11.04 21.77 1.62
C PRO A 346 12.27 22.21 2.43
N GLU A 347 12.06 22.50 3.71
CA GLU A 347 13.17 22.66 4.66
C GLU A 347 13.97 21.36 4.76
N LEU A 348 15.29 21.49 4.84
CA LEU A 348 16.18 20.34 4.93
C LEU A 348 16.34 19.89 6.40
N PRO A 349 16.25 18.58 6.67
CA PRO A 349 16.61 18.00 7.97
C PRO A 349 18.07 18.27 8.35
N ILE A 350 18.39 18.15 9.66
CA ILE A 350 19.76 18.34 10.16
C ILE A 350 20.57 17.05 10.00
N VAL A 351 19.96 15.89 10.27
CA VAL A 351 20.64 14.58 10.33
C VAL A 351 20.35 13.74 9.10
N LEU A 352 19.07 13.57 8.73
CA LEU A 352 18.70 12.72 7.60
C LEU A 352 19.17 13.35 6.30
N LYS A 353 20.01 12.69 5.49
CA LYS A 353 20.48 13.30 4.25
C LYS A 353 19.36 13.35 3.19
N CYS A 354 19.23 14.48 2.50
CA CYS A 354 18.31 14.70 1.37
C CYS A 354 19.05 15.30 0.16
N ILE A 355 18.49 15.14 -1.04
CA ILE A 355 19.03 15.65 -2.31
C ILE A 355 18.12 16.72 -2.90
#